data_AF-A0A1Y4NA57-F1
#
_entry.id   AF-A0A1Y4NA57-F1
#
_cell.length_a   1.000
_cell.length_b   1.000
_cell.length_c   1.000
_cell.angle_alpha   90.00
_cell.angle_beta   90.00
_cell.angle_gamma   90.00
#
_symmetry.space_group_name_H-M   'P 1'
#
loop_
_entity.id
_entity.type
_entity.pdbx_description
1 polymer ?
#
loop_
_entity_poly.entity_id
_entity_poly.type
_entity_poly.pdbx_seq_one_letter_code
_entity_poly.pdbx_strand_id
1 'polypeptide(L)'
;MEFKTLFPIMKKHLADGDDVPYFFRELMAMLTTVTEDEWGTGKDPSVKLSDETIRSYTKRKLPKKLASSIVYRLTPEVMVERINEHSDASRRLLADDLKGYDATLNADNVAEAISGWMVEIVQESAGLVPQDALQKQQQQQLASDLKIRYGDYLLSETDGYCPFPGCGKQLTITNKGKAVHTYEVSLIDKGKPAVPDNLIAMCPQCYATYLLDDSKKLSRELKEIKNILSTHKQSVHLLDDLPLEKGIVGVIRKVKKLGEKELVGTSFDPKEIKQKLSPSQDMALYIAVNSYVTTYYPQIKEIMMNLDKRGEIDYDEIQDQIHAFYKRLKKANKSRLETFNEIAGKIHRVTLQDELYCQIVVSYFVQSCEVFDAITK
;
A
#
# COMPACT_ATOMS: atom_id res chain seq x y z
N MET A 1 -0.74 3.02 -31.55
CA MET A 1 -2.09 2.45 -31.83
C MET A 1 -3.14 3.41 -31.26
N GLU A 2 -4.27 3.67 -31.93
CA GLU A 2 -5.32 4.58 -31.39
C GLU A 2 -6.49 3.79 -30.76
N PHE A 3 -7.09 4.30 -29.68
CA PHE A 3 -8.21 3.62 -28.97
C PHE A 3 -9.40 3.30 -29.88
N LYS A 4 -9.85 4.27 -30.68
CA LYS A 4 -10.96 4.09 -31.65
C LYS A 4 -10.70 3.01 -32.70
N THR A 5 -9.45 2.63 -32.90
CA THR A 5 -9.04 1.57 -33.84
C THR A 5 -8.96 0.23 -33.13
N LEU A 6 -8.34 0.20 -31.94
CA LEU A 6 -8.15 -1.03 -31.17
C LEU A 6 -9.46 -1.56 -30.58
N PHE A 7 -10.32 -0.67 -30.07
CA PHE A 7 -11.56 -1.05 -29.39
C PHE A 7 -12.52 -1.88 -30.27
N PRO A 8 -12.86 -1.48 -31.52
CA PRO A 8 -13.72 -2.29 -32.37
C PRO A 8 -13.14 -3.68 -32.70
N ILE A 9 -11.82 -3.78 -32.86
CA ILE A 9 -11.13 -5.05 -33.13
C ILE A 9 -11.21 -5.97 -31.91
N MET A 10 -10.91 -5.45 -30.72
CA MET A 10 -11.08 -6.21 -29.47
C MET A 10 -12.53 -6.66 -29.29
N LYS A 11 -13.50 -5.76 -29.51
CA LYS A 11 -14.92 -6.09 -29.39
C LYS A 11 -15.34 -7.21 -30.35
N LYS A 12 -14.84 -7.20 -31.58
CA LYS A 12 -15.18 -8.22 -32.59
C LYS A 12 -14.83 -9.64 -32.12
N HIS A 13 -13.74 -9.80 -31.38
CA HIS A 13 -13.19 -11.12 -31.03
C HIS A 13 -13.33 -11.51 -29.56
N LEU A 14 -13.54 -10.54 -28.65
CA LEU A 14 -13.51 -10.74 -27.20
C LEU A 14 -14.85 -10.44 -26.51
N ALA A 15 -15.83 -9.87 -27.21
CA ALA A 15 -17.07 -9.41 -26.57
C ALA A 15 -18.16 -10.48 -26.48
N ASP A 16 -18.00 -11.66 -27.11
CA ASP A 16 -18.99 -12.75 -27.09
C ASP A 16 -20.46 -12.35 -27.35
N GLY A 17 -20.66 -11.30 -28.17
CA GLY A 17 -21.99 -10.77 -28.51
C GLY A 17 -22.44 -9.55 -27.69
N ASP A 18 -21.68 -9.16 -26.67
CA ASP A 18 -21.95 -7.99 -25.84
C ASP A 18 -22.05 -6.72 -26.66
N ASP A 19 -22.87 -5.79 -26.19
CA ASP A 19 -23.00 -4.48 -26.81
C ASP A 19 -21.80 -3.57 -26.47
N VAL A 20 -21.70 -2.40 -27.12
CA VAL A 20 -20.54 -1.52 -26.95
C VAL A 20 -20.37 -1.04 -25.50
N PRO A 21 -21.42 -0.50 -24.82
CA PRO A 21 -21.36 -0.14 -23.41
C PRO A 21 -20.94 -1.28 -22.49
N TYR A 22 -21.52 -2.47 -22.64
CA TYR A 22 -21.18 -3.60 -21.77
C TYR A 22 -19.72 -4.02 -21.96
N PHE A 23 -19.29 -4.25 -23.21
CA PHE A 23 -17.91 -4.64 -23.48
C PHE A 23 -16.89 -3.58 -23.04
N PHE A 24 -17.22 -2.29 -23.14
CA PHE A 24 -16.35 -1.24 -22.61
C PHE A 24 -16.19 -1.33 -21.09
N ARG A 25 -17.26 -1.62 -20.35
CA ARG A 25 -17.20 -1.78 -18.90
C ARG A 25 -16.33 -2.97 -18.51
N GLU A 26 -16.53 -4.11 -19.17
CA GLU A 26 -15.69 -5.29 -18.99
C GLU A 26 -14.23 -4.96 -19.33
N LEU A 27 -13.97 -4.31 -20.46
CA LEU A 27 -12.62 -3.88 -20.84
C LEU A 27 -11.95 -3.02 -19.77
N MET A 28 -12.67 -2.05 -19.20
CA MET A 28 -12.13 -1.24 -18.11
C MET A 28 -11.88 -2.07 -16.85
N ALA A 29 -12.78 -2.99 -16.49
CA ALA A 29 -12.59 -3.88 -15.34
C ALA A 29 -11.40 -4.83 -15.51
N MET A 30 -11.08 -5.24 -16.74
CA MET A 30 -9.87 -6.01 -17.05
C MET A 30 -8.60 -5.15 -16.98
N LEU A 31 -8.72 -3.89 -17.42
CA LEU A 31 -7.60 -2.98 -17.59
C LEU A 31 -7.18 -2.28 -16.30
N THR A 32 -8.07 -2.11 -15.31
CA THR A 32 -7.80 -1.32 -14.12
C THR A 32 -8.57 -1.80 -12.88
N THR A 33 -8.03 -1.51 -11.69
CA THR A 33 -8.73 -1.76 -10.41
C THR A 33 -9.80 -0.71 -10.08
N VAL A 34 -9.97 0.30 -10.93
CA VAL A 34 -10.90 1.42 -10.73
C VAL A 34 -12.33 1.01 -11.11
N THR A 35 -13.24 1.12 -10.15
CA THR A 35 -14.67 0.82 -10.35
C THR A 35 -15.35 1.84 -11.26
N GLU A 36 -16.49 1.46 -11.85
CA GLU A 36 -17.27 2.31 -12.77
C GLU A 36 -17.64 3.67 -12.17
N ASP A 37 -17.99 3.69 -10.88
CA ASP A 37 -18.37 4.92 -10.16
C ASP A 37 -17.19 5.92 -10.16
N GLU A 38 -15.97 5.43 -9.98
CA GLU A 38 -14.76 6.27 -9.99
C GLU A 38 -14.36 6.82 -11.38
N TRP A 39 -15.02 6.39 -12.47
CA TRP A 39 -14.76 6.92 -13.81
C TRP A 39 -15.34 8.32 -14.02
N GLY A 40 -16.19 8.79 -13.11
CA GLY A 40 -17.04 9.97 -13.25
C GLY A 40 -16.30 11.26 -13.64
N THR A 41 -16.76 11.89 -14.73
CA THR A 41 -16.35 13.26 -15.10
C THR A 41 -17.19 14.35 -14.42
N GLY A 42 -18.29 13.98 -13.74
CA GLY A 42 -19.21 14.89 -13.04
C GLY A 42 -18.70 15.41 -11.69
N LYS A 43 -19.53 16.22 -11.02
CA LYS A 43 -19.31 16.67 -9.63
C LYS A 43 -19.56 15.56 -8.60
N ASP A 44 -20.34 14.55 -8.97
CA ASP A 44 -20.69 13.41 -8.13
C ASP A 44 -20.09 12.12 -8.72
N PRO A 45 -19.14 11.47 -8.04
CA PRO A 45 -18.53 10.21 -8.47
C PRO A 45 -19.45 8.99 -8.26
N SER A 46 -20.66 9.12 -7.72
CA SER A 46 -21.62 7.99 -7.65
C SER A 46 -22.45 7.82 -8.92
N VAL A 47 -22.35 8.75 -9.87
CA VAL A 47 -23.13 8.73 -11.11
C VAL A 47 -22.36 7.93 -12.17
N LYS A 48 -22.89 6.75 -12.49
CA LYS A 48 -22.40 5.92 -13.60
C LYS A 48 -22.39 6.66 -14.93
N LEU A 49 -21.39 6.37 -15.76
CA LEU A 49 -21.32 6.89 -17.12
C LEU A 49 -22.49 6.34 -17.94
N SER A 50 -23.21 7.23 -18.64
CA SER A 50 -24.28 6.82 -19.52
C SER A 50 -23.75 6.03 -20.72
N ASP A 51 -24.54 5.07 -21.19
CA ASP A 51 -24.20 4.26 -22.36
C ASP A 51 -23.88 5.10 -23.60
N GLU A 52 -24.59 6.22 -23.79
CA GLU A 52 -24.34 7.16 -24.88
C GLU A 52 -22.96 7.81 -24.78
N THR A 53 -22.52 8.13 -23.56
CA THR A 53 -21.18 8.66 -23.31
C THR A 53 -20.11 7.61 -23.62
N ILE A 54 -20.33 6.36 -23.20
CA ILE A 54 -19.42 5.25 -23.49
C ILE A 54 -19.30 5.01 -25.00
N ARG A 55 -20.42 5.01 -25.73
CA ARG A 55 -20.44 4.93 -27.20
C ARG A 55 -19.67 6.09 -27.85
N SER A 56 -19.62 7.26 -27.23
CA SER A 56 -18.81 8.39 -27.70
C SER A 56 -17.31 8.16 -27.46
N TYR A 57 -16.92 7.62 -26.30
CA TYR A 57 -15.51 7.37 -25.95
C TYR A 57 -14.85 6.37 -26.92
N THR A 58 -15.56 5.30 -27.24
CA THR A 58 -15.09 4.22 -28.14
C THR A 58 -14.90 4.67 -29.59
N LYS A 59 -15.53 5.77 -30.00
CA LYS A 59 -15.37 6.37 -31.34
C LYS A 59 -14.25 7.42 -31.41
N ARG A 60 -13.65 7.77 -30.26
CA ARG A 60 -12.68 8.86 -30.12
C ARG A 60 -11.48 8.39 -29.30
N LYS A 61 -10.78 9.34 -28.69
CA LYS A 61 -9.74 9.09 -27.69
C LYS A 61 -10.37 8.98 -26.31
N LEU A 62 -9.75 8.21 -25.42
CA LEU A 62 -10.16 8.19 -24.01
C LEU A 62 -10.10 9.61 -23.44
N PRO A 63 -11.12 10.06 -22.69
CA PRO A 63 -11.08 11.37 -22.07
C PRO A 63 -9.91 11.48 -21.11
N LYS A 64 -9.25 12.65 -21.10
CA LYS A 64 -8.13 12.91 -20.19
C LYS A 64 -8.49 12.63 -18.74
N LYS A 65 -9.68 13.06 -18.29
CA LYS A 65 -10.11 12.86 -16.90
C LYS A 65 -10.25 11.38 -16.53
N LEU A 66 -10.79 10.55 -17.43
CA LEU A 66 -10.86 9.10 -17.24
C LEU A 66 -9.46 8.48 -17.26
N ALA A 67 -8.64 8.82 -18.24
CA ALA A 67 -7.29 8.29 -18.34
C ALA A 67 -6.44 8.63 -17.10
N SER A 68 -6.51 9.87 -16.63
CA SER A 68 -5.82 10.32 -15.42
C SER A 68 -6.30 9.62 -14.15
N SER A 69 -7.56 9.14 -14.06
CA SER A 69 -8.05 8.44 -12.86
C SER A 69 -7.61 6.98 -12.80
N ILE A 70 -7.26 6.37 -13.95
CA ILE A 70 -6.92 4.94 -14.06
C ILE A 70 -5.43 4.68 -14.29
N VAL A 71 -4.64 5.65 -14.77
CA VAL A 71 -3.26 5.42 -15.29
C VAL A 71 -2.28 4.77 -14.29
N TYR A 72 -2.47 5.00 -12.98
CA TYR A 72 -1.65 4.38 -11.92
C TYR A 72 -2.25 3.10 -11.33
N ARG A 73 -3.44 2.70 -11.79
CA ARG A 73 -4.22 1.56 -11.28
C ARG A 73 -4.47 0.49 -12.36
N LEU A 74 -3.71 0.55 -13.46
CA LEU A 74 -3.81 -0.43 -14.54
C LEU A 74 -3.38 -1.83 -14.08
N THR A 75 -3.93 -2.85 -14.72
CA THR A 75 -3.68 -4.27 -14.46
C THR A 75 -3.38 -4.98 -15.77
N PRO A 76 -2.28 -4.61 -16.46
CA PRO A 76 -1.95 -5.17 -17.77
C PRO A 76 -1.81 -6.70 -17.74
N GLU A 77 -1.37 -7.26 -16.62
CA GLU A 77 -1.23 -8.71 -16.43
C GLU A 77 -2.58 -9.43 -16.44
N VAL A 78 -3.61 -8.85 -15.80
CA VAL A 78 -4.98 -9.39 -15.77
C VAL A 78 -5.60 -9.36 -17.16
N MET A 79 -5.34 -8.29 -17.92
CA MET A 79 -5.80 -8.20 -19.29
C MET A 79 -5.16 -9.27 -20.18
N VAL A 80 -3.85 -9.52 -20.03
CA VAL A 80 -3.14 -10.59 -20.75
C VAL A 80 -3.74 -11.95 -20.42
N GLU A 81 -3.95 -12.24 -19.12
CA GLU A 81 -4.54 -13.49 -18.65
C GLU A 81 -5.92 -13.73 -19.28
N ARG A 82 -6.83 -12.75 -19.21
CA ARG A 82 -8.19 -12.87 -19.75
C ARG A 82 -8.24 -13.01 -21.28
N ILE A 83 -7.35 -12.34 -22.00
CA ILE A 83 -7.23 -12.56 -23.46
C ILE A 83 -6.74 -13.99 -23.72
N ASN A 84 -5.80 -14.51 -22.92
CA ASN A 84 -5.27 -15.86 -23.05
C ASN A 84 -6.25 -16.98 -22.64
N GLU A 85 -7.29 -16.66 -21.88
CA GLU A 85 -8.41 -17.58 -21.62
C GLU A 85 -9.24 -17.88 -22.88
N HIS A 86 -9.18 -17.03 -23.90
CA HIS A 86 -9.86 -17.27 -25.18
C HIS A 86 -9.15 -18.36 -26.00
N SER A 87 -9.93 -19.04 -26.84
CA SER A 87 -9.43 -20.11 -27.69
C SER A 87 -8.27 -19.65 -28.59
N ASP A 88 -7.35 -20.57 -28.91
CA ASP A 88 -6.24 -20.31 -29.85
C ASP A 88 -6.77 -19.76 -31.18
N ALA A 89 -7.88 -20.29 -31.70
CA ALA A 89 -8.52 -19.80 -32.92
C ALA A 89 -8.96 -18.33 -32.80
N SER A 90 -9.62 -17.95 -31.70
CA SER A 90 -10.03 -16.57 -31.44
C SER A 90 -8.82 -15.63 -31.36
N ARG A 91 -7.75 -16.06 -30.68
CA ARG A 91 -6.50 -15.29 -30.57
C ARG A 91 -5.78 -15.14 -31.91
N ARG A 92 -5.79 -16.15 -32.78
CA ARG A 92 -5.26 -16.05 -34.15
C ARG A 92 -6.03 -15.04 -34.99
N LEU A 93 -7.36 -15.09 -34.97
CA LEU A 93 -8.20 -14.15 -35.70
C LEU A 93 -8.02 -12.71 -35.20
N LEU A 94 -7.89 -12.53 -33.89
CA LEU A 94 -7.55 -11.26 -33.28
C LEU A 94 -6.18 -10.74 -33.74
N ALA A 95 -5.17 -11.61 -33.76
CA ALA A 95 -3.83 -11.27 -34.25
C ALA A 95 -3.83 -10.91 -35.75
N ASP A 96 -4.57 -11.66 -36.57
CA ASP A 96 -4.68 -11.44 -38.02
C ASP A 96 -5.26 -10.06 -38.35
N ASP A 97 -6.30 -9.63 -37.64
CA ASP A 97 -6.87 -8.28 -37.80
C ASP A 97 -5.91 -7.16 -37.35
N LEU A 98 -4.88 -7.48 -36.57
CA LEU A 98 -3.88 -6.55 -36.05
C LEU A 98 -2.55 -6.58 -36.82
N LYS A 99 -2.36 -7.52 -37.76
CA LYS A 99 -1.12 -7.67 -38.57
C LYS A 99 -0.75 -6.42 -39.38
N GLY A 100 -1.73 -5.61 -39.75
CA GLY A 100 -1.50 -4.33 -40.44
C GLY A 100 -0.77 -3.29 -39.58
N TYR A 101 -0.74 -3.48 -38.26
CA TYR A 101 -0.06 -2.60 -37.30
C TYR A 101 1.22 -3.22 -36.76
N ASP A 102 1.22 -4.55 -36.55
CA ASP A 102 2.39 -5.32 -36.18
C ASP A 102 2.34 -6.71 -36.83
N ALA A 103 3.22 -6.92 -37.82
CA ALA A 103 3.27 -8.16 -38.60
C ALA A 103 3.77 -9.38 -37.80
N THR A 104 4.33 -9.17 -36.60
CA THR A 104 4.86 -10.25 -35.75
C THR A 104 3.78 -10.91 -34.88
N LEU A 105 2.56 -10.37 -34.89
CA LEU A 105 1.48 -10.86 -34.05
C LEU A 105 0.96 -12.24 -34.47
N ASN A 106 0.74 -13.06 -33.44
CA ASN A 106 0.20 -14.40 -33.50
C ASN A 106 -0.59 -14.68 -32.21
N ALA A 107 -1.15 -15.89 -32.08
CA ALA A 107 -1.97 -16.24 -30.91
C ALA A 107 -1.21 -16.17 -29.58
N ASP A 108 0.11 -16.37 -29.59
CA ASP A 108 0.91 -16.46 -28.38
C ASP A 108 1.36 -15.10 -27.84
N ASN A 109 1.39 -14.05 -28.67
CA ASN A 109 1.88 -12.70 -28.28
C ASN A 109 0.85 -11.57 -28.41
N VAL A 110 -0.33 -11.84 -28.98
CA VAL A 110 -1.36 -10.81 -29.21
C VAL A 110 -1.91 -10.24 -27.91
N ALA A 111 -1.96 -11.05 -26.84
CA ALA A 111 -2.41 -10.63 -25.53
C ALA A 111 -1.47 -9.56 -24.93
N GLU A 112 -0.16 -9.81 -24.93
CA GLU A 112 0.83 -8.84 -24.45
C GLU A 112 0.83 -7.56 -25.30
N ALA A 113 0.72 -7.68 -26.62
CA ALA A 113 0.70 -6.53 -27.51
C ALA A 113 -0.51 -5.61 -27.26
N ILE A 114 -1.71 -6.18 -27.18
CA ILE A 114 -2.94 -5.43 -26.89
C ILE A 114 -2.85 -4.76 -25.52
N SER A 115 -2.39 -5.49 -24.51
CA SER A 115 -2.22 -4.94 -23.16
C SER A 115 -1.24 -3.77 -23.15
N GLY A 116 -0.09 -3.91 -23.81
CA GLY A 116 0.88 -2.83 -23.99
C GLY A 116 0.30 -1.60 -24.68
N TRP A 117 -0.40 -1.78 -25.80
CA TRP A 117 -1.06 -0.67 -26.50
C TRP A 117 -2.13 0.01 -25.66
N MET A 118 -2.90 -0.74 -24.86
CA MET A 118 -3.88 -0.13 -23.96
C MET A 118 -3.22 0.72 -22.88
N VAL A 119 -2.09 0.28 -22.31
CA VAL A 119 -1.30 1.09 -21.37
C VAL A 119 -0.83 2.39 -22.03
N GLU A 120 -0.25 2.31 -23.23
CA GLU A 120 0.20 3.49 -23.98
C GLU A 120 -0.95 4.45 -24.28
N ILE A 121 -2.08 3.92 -24.76
CA ILE A 121 -3.29 4.70 -25.03
C ILE A 121 -3.76 5.46 -23.79
N VAL A 122 -3.75 4.83 -22.63
CA VAL A 122 -4.14 5.48 -21.37
C VAL A 122 -3.12 6.55 -20.97
N GLN A 123 -1.83 6.26 -21.02
CA GLN A 123 -0.76 7.21 -20.69
C GLN A 123 -0.84 8.46 -21.59
N GLU A 124 -0.91 8.27 -22.91
CA GLU A 124 -1.06 9.37 -23.87
C GLU A 124 -2.37 10.14 -23.66
N SER A 125 -3.43 9.48 -23.22
CA SER A 125 -4.71 10.12 -22.92
C SER A 125 -4.68 10.92 -21.63
N ALA A 126 -3.90 10.50 -20.64
CA ALA A 126 -3.61 11.28 -19.44
C ALA A 126 -2.68 12.48 -19.73
N GLY A 127 -2.08 12.54 -20.92
CA GLY A 127 -1.08 13.56 -21.30
C GLY A 127 0.34 13.20 -20.88
N LEU A 128 0.58 11.93 -20.54
CA LEU A 128 1.90 11.37 -20.24
C LEU A 128 2.47 10.87 -21.57
N VAL A 129 3.23 11.73 -22.24
CA VAL A 129 3.78 11.40 -23.57
C VAL A 129 5.13 10.72 -23.41
N PRO A 130 5.40 9.61 -24.13
CA PRO A 130 6.70 8.96 -24.12
C PRO A 130 7.82 9.93 -24.50
N GLN A 131 8.96 9.83 -23.81
CA GLN A 131 10.17 10.58 -24.15
C GLN A 131 10.88 9.98 -25.36
N ASP A 132 11.80 10.75 -25.95
CA ASP A 132 12.63 10.26 -27.05
C ASP A 132 13.45 9.01 -26.65
N ALA A 133 13.85 8.21 -27.63
CA ALA A 133 14.51 6.93 -27.39
C ALA A 133 15.84 7.06 -26.62
N LEU A 134 16.55 8.18 -26.78
CA LEU A 134 17.82 8.44 -26.11
C LEU A 134 17.60 8.72 -24.62
N GLN A 135 16.61 9.56 -24.29
CA GLN A 135 16.22 9.85 -22.91
C GLN A 135 15.75 8.59 -22.18
N LYS A 136 14.95 7.75 -22.86
CA LYS A 136 14.50 6.46 -22.31
C LYS A 136 15.68 5.54 -21.97
N GLN A 137 16.68 5.46 -22.83
CA GLN A 137 17.89 4.66 -22.59
C GLN A 137 18.69 5.20 -21.39
N GLN A 138 18.88 6.51 -21.30
CA GLN A 138 19.58 7.13 -20.17
C GLN A 138 18.86 6.89 -18.83
N GLN A 139 17.53 6.94 -18.83
CA GLN A 139 16.73 6.68 -17.63
C GLN A 139 16.78 5.22 -17.18
N GLN A 140 16.75 4.28 -18.11
CA GLN A 140 16.92 2.86 -17.81
C GLN A 140 18.29 2.56 -17.21
N GLN A 141 19.34 3.18 -17.76
CA GLN A 141 20.69 3.04 -17.21
C GLN A 141 20.77 3.63 -15.79
N LEU A 142 20.23 4.83 -15.58
CA LEU A 142 20.17 5.45 -14.25
C LEU A 142 19.41 4.56 -13.25
N ALA A 143 18.25 4.03 -13.62
CA ALA A 143 17.45 3.17 -12.75
C ALA A 143 18.22 1.89 -12.37
N SER A 144 18.92 1.27 -13.34
CA SER A 144 19.77 0.11 -13.09
C SER A 144 20.89 0.44 -12.10
N ASP A 145 21.62 1.54 -12.31
CA ASP A 145 22.70 1.99 -11.44
C ASP A 145 22.22 2.31 -10.02
N LEU A 146 21.02 2.87 -9.88
CA LEU A 146 20.41 3.17 -8.59
C LEU A 146 19.92 1.91 -7.89
N LYS A 147 19.35 0.96 -8.63
CA LYS A 147 18.92 -0.34 -8.12
C LYS A 147 20.10 -1.15 -7.61
N ILE A 148 21.24 -1.15 -8.32
CA ILE A 148 22.47 -1.80 -7.86
C ILE A 148 22.99 -1.18 -6.56
N ARG A 149 22.96 0.16 -6.45
CA ARG A 149 23.53 0.87 -5.29
C ARG A 149 22.64 0.88 -4.05
N TYR A 150 21.33 1.02 -4.24
CA TYR A 150 20.39 1.31 -3.16
C TYR A 150 19.21 0.34 -3.10
N GLY A 151 19.12 -0.61 -4.03
CA GLY A 151 17.95 -1.47 -4.22
C GLY A 151 17.54 -2.22 -2.95
N ASP A 152 18.46 -2.95 -2.32
CA ASP A 152 18.15 -3.73 -1.11
C ASP A 152 17.68 -2.85 0.05
N TYR A 153 18.32 -1.69 0.23
CA TYR A 153 17.92 -0.72 1.26
C TYR A 153 16.49 -0.22 1.01
N LEU A 154 16.18 0.17 -0.23
CA LEU A 154 14.88 0.72 -0.61
C LEU A 154 13.78 -0.34 -0.60
N LEU A 155 14.08 -1.57 -1.05
CA LEU A 155 13.16 -2.69 -0.99
C LEU A 155 12.75 -2.97 0.46
N SER A 156 13.73 -3.06 1.37
CA SER A 156 13.47 -3.26 2.80
C SER A 156 12.74 -2.08 3.43
N GLU A 157 13.00 -0.84 3.01
CA GLU A 157 12.32 0.34 3.54
C GLU A 157 10.83 0.37 3.18
N THR A 158 10.45 -0.26 2.07
CA THR A 158 9.05 -0.38 1.61
C THR A 158 8.35 -1.64 2.12
N ASP A 159 8.97 -2.41 3.00
CA ASP A 159 8.52 -3.73 3.46
C ASP A 159 8.17 -4.70 2.31
N GLY A 160 8.82 -4.52 1.14
CA GLY A 160 8.60 -5.35 -0.04
C GLY A 160 7.33 -5.04 -0.85
N TYR A 161 6.64 -3.93 -0.59
CA TYR A 161 5.43 -3.53 -1.30
C TYR A 161 5.58 -2.17 -2.00
N CYS A 162 4.96 -2.00 -3.16
CA CYS A 162 4.99 -0.74 -3.90
C CYS A 162 4.29 0.35 -3.08
N PRO A 163 5.03 1.40 -2.65
CA PRO A 163 4.49 2.45 -1.79
C PRO A 163 3.74 3.52 -2.57
N PHE A 164 3.61 3.38 -3.90
CA PHE A 164 2.92 4.34 -4.74
C PHE A 164 1.44 4.43 -4.33
N PRO A 165 0.85 5.64 -4.21
CA PRO A 165 -0.54 5.82 -3.77
C PRO A 165 -1.53 4.92 -4.53
N GLY A 166 -2.24 4.06 -3.80
CA GLY A 166 -3.24 3.14 -4.35
C GLY A 166 -2.70 1.90 -5.07
N CYS A 167 -1.39 1.62 -5.02
CA CYS A 167 -0.79 0.43 -5.66
C CYS A 167 -0.70 -0.78 -4.72
N GLY A 168 0.29 -0.83 -3.81
CA GLY A 168 0.47 -1.95 -2.88
C GLY A 168 0.89 -3.28 -3.51
N LYS A 169 1.30 -3.33 -4.79
CA LYS A 169 1.80 -4.56 -5.44
C LYS A 169 3.10 -5.05 -4.76
N GLN A 170 3.26 -6.36 -4.61
CA GLN A 170 4.53 -6.94 -4.14
C GLN A 170 5.67 -6.60 -5.09
N LEU A 171 6.83 -6.29 -4.51
CA LEU A 171 8.07 -5.94 -5.22
C LEU A 171 9.00 -7.15 -5.40
N THR A 172 8.60 -8.31 -4.89
CA THR A 172 9.30 -9.58 -5.07
C THR A 172 8.27 -10.66 -5.34
N ILE A 173 8.46 -11.39 -6.44
CA ILE A 173 7.63 -12.55 -6.79
C ILE A 173 8.44 -13.83 -6.59
N THR A 174 7.75 -14.95 -6.36
CA THR A 174 8.40 -16.26 -6.30
C THR A 174 8.28 -16.96 -7.65
N ASN A 175 9.42 -17.31 -8.24
CA ASN A 175 9.49 -18.12 -9.46
C ASN A 175 10.28 -19.41 -9.17
N LYS A 176 9.62 -20.56 -9.27
CA LYS A 176 10.23 -21.89 -8.97
C LYS A 176 10.97 -21.92 -7.62
N GLY A 177 10.38 -21.32 -6.59
CA GLY A 177 10.95 -21.24 -5.24
C GLY A 177 12.08 -20.22 -5.06
N LYS A 178 12.43 -19.44 -6.09
CA LYS A 178 13.40 -18.34 -6.00
C LYS A 178 12.70 -16.99 -5.96
N ALA A 179 13.17 -16.12 -5.08
CA ALA A 179 12.77 -14.72 -5.06
C ALA A 179 13.31 -14.02 -6.32
N VAL A 180 12.41 -13.32 -7.02
CA VAL A 180 12.73 -12.48 -8.17
C VAL A 180 12.25 -11.06 -7.85
N HIS A 181 13.17 -10.11 -7.83
CA HIS A 181 12.88 -8.72 -7.54
C HIS A 181 12.24 -8.02 -8.75
N THR A 182 10.99 -7.60 -8.59
CA THR A 182 10.16 -6.95 -9.60
C THR A 182 9.88 -5.51 -9.19
N TYR A 183 10.92 -4.71 -9.09
CA TYR A 183 10.84 -3.28 -8.78
C TYR A 183 11.89 -2.48 -9.52
N GLU A 184 11.64 -1.19 -9.71
CA GLU A 184 12.61 -0.22 -10.23
C GLU A 184 12.79 0.93 -9.23
N VAL A 185 13.95 1.58 -9.27
CA VAL A 185 14.26 2.71 -8.40
C VAL A 185 14.06 4.02 -9.15
N SER A 186 13.21 4.89 -8.61
CA SER A 186 12.96 6.23 -9.16
C SER A 186 13.44 7.33 -8.21
N LEU A 187 13.77 8.48 -8.80
CA LEU A 187 13.78 9.75 -8.09
C LEU A 187 12.35 10.16 -7.72
N ILE A 188 12.14 10.66 -6.51
CA ILE A 188 10.89 11.27 -6.05
C ILE A 188 10.77 12.69 -6.60
N ASP A 189 11.84 13.47 -6.53
CA ASP A 189 11.97 14.76 -7.20
C ASP A 189 13.05 14.63 -8.26
N LYS A 190 12.62 14.61 -9.52
CA LYS A 190 13.49 14.42 -10.70
C LYS A 190 14.51 15.56 -10.85
N GLY A 191 14.28 16.72 -10.23
CA GLY A 191 15.20 17.85 -10.23
C GLY A 191 16.24 17.83 -9.11
N LYS A 192 16.23 16.80 -8.23
CA LYS A 192 17.11 16.71 -7.07
C LYS A 192 18.12 15.56 -7.17
N PRO A 193 19.21 15.61 -6.37
CA PRO A 193 20.22 14.56 -6.37
C PRO A 193 19.65 13.17 -6.04
N ALA A 194 20.31 12.14 -6.57
CA ALA A 194 19.99 10.74 -6.30
C ALA A 194 20.60 10.26 -4.98
N VAL A 195 20.02 10.72 -3.88
CA VAL A 195 20.34 10.31 -2.50
C VAL A 195 19.20 9.46 -1.93
N PRO A 196 19.44 8.55 -0.96
CA PRO A 196 18.42 7.65 -0.43
C PRO A 196 17.09 8.34 -0.07
N ASP A 197 17.12 9.53 0.53
CA ASP A 197 15.92 10.31 0.92
C ASP A 197 15.08 10.81 -0.27
N ASN A 198 15.66 10.84 -1.47
CA ASN A 198 14.98 11.23 -2.71
C ASN A 198 14.74 10.03 -3.65
N LEU A 199 14.95 8.80 -3.17
CA LEU A 199 14.78 7.58 -3.93
C LEU A 199 13.66 6.72 -3.34
N ILE A 200 12.96 6.01 -4.22
CA ILE A 200 11.88 5.10 -3.85
C ILE A 200 11.85 3.88 -4.77
N ALA A 201 11.64 2.70 -4.20
CA ALA A 201 11.43 1.46 -4.95
C ALA A 201 9.94 1.34 -5.32
N MET A 202 9.64 1.09 -6.58
CA MET A 202 8.26 0.97 -7.10
C MET A 202 8.13 -0.23 -8.02
N CYS A 203 6.91 -0.74 -8.18
CA CYS A 203 6.66 -1.75 -9.21
C CYS A 203 6.94 -1.17 -10.62
N PRO A 204 7.24 -2.00 -11.63
CA PRO A 204 7.63 -1.53 -12.96
C PRO A 204 6.60 -0.61 -13.61
N GLN A 205 5.31 -0.86 -13.36
CA GLN A 205 4.22 -0.06 -13.89
C GLN A 205 4.16 1.34 -13.24
N CYS A 206 4.19 1.44 -11.91
CA CYS A 206 4.21 2.73 -11.22
C CYS A 206 5.46 3.53 -11.59
N TYR A 207 6.62 2.87 -11.67
CA TYR A 207 7.86 3.47 -12.14
C TYR A 207 7.69 4.04 -13.56
N ALA A 208 7.26 3.23 -14.53
CA ALA A 208 7.15 3.63 -15.93
C ALA A 208 6.16 4.79 -16.12
N THR A 209 5.02 4.76 -15.42
CA THR A 209 4.05 5.85 -15.47
C THR A 209 4.58 7.12 -14.80
N TYR A 210 5.19 6.99 -13.61
CA TYR A 210 5.71 8.16 -12.87
C TYR A 210 6.88 8.84 -13.58
N LEU A 211 7.68 8.06 -14.32
CA LEU A 211 8.76 8.57 -15.15
C LEU A 211 8.27 9.63 -16.15
N LEU A 212 7.05 9.49 -16.66
CA LEU A 212 6.41 10.41 -17.60
C LEU A 212 5.65 11.56 -16.93
N ASP A 213 5.45 11.51 -15.61
CA ASP A 213 4.60 12.45 -14.86
C ASP A 213 5.43 13.49 -14.09
N ASP A 214 5.22 14.77 -14.40
CA ASP A 214 5.90 15.89 -13.73
C ASP A 214 5.00 16.61 -12.70
N SER A 215 3.98 15.91 -12.19
CA SER A 215 3.08 16.41 -11.16
C SER A 215 3.83 16.72 -9.85
N LYS A 216 3.96 18.02 -9.56
CA LYS A 216 4.49 18.52 -8.28
C LYS A 216 3.66 18.07 -7.08
N LYS A 217 2.35 17.85 -7.26
CA LYS A 217 1.46 17.35 -6.20
C LYS A 217 1.85 15.92 -5.85
N LEU A 218 1.98 15.06 -6.85
CA LEU A 218 2.33 13.65 -6.66
C LEU A 218 3.76 13.50 -6.12
N SER A 219 4.71 14.31 -6.61
CA SER A 219 6.07 14.34 -6.05
C SER A 219 6.09 14.71 -4.55
N ARG A 220 5.23 15.64 -4.12
CA ARG A 220 5.07 15.97 -2.70
C ARG A 220 4.49 14.80 -1.89
N GLU A 221 3.46 14.15 -2.42
CA GLU A 221 2.82 12.99 -1.79
C GLU A 221 3.81 11.82 -1.64
N LEU A 222 4.59 11.52 -2.67
CA LEU A 222 5.66 10.53 -2.60
C LEU A 222 6.75 10.89 -1.59
N LYS A 223 7.05 12.19 -1.42
CA LYS A 223 7.98 12.66 -0.38
C LYS A 223 7.42 12.45 1.03
N GLU A 224 6.13 12.69 1.22
CA GLU A 224 5.45 12.42 2.50
C GLU A 224 5.46 10.92 2.82
N ILE A 225 5.15 10.07 1.83
CA ILE A 225 5.24 8.61 1.95
C ILE A 225 6.66 8.18 2.30
N LYS A 226 7.66 8.70 1.58
CA LYS A 226 9.07 8.43 1.86
C LYS A 226 9.44 8.78 3.31
N ASN A 227 9.00 9.93 3.81
CA ASN A 227 9.25 10.31 5.19
C ASN A 227 8.64 9.31 6.18
N ILE A 228 7.42 8.83 5.93
CA ILE A 228 6.76 7.82 6.78
C ILE A 228 7.60 6.54 6.81
N LEU A 229 7.99 6.03 5.64
CA LEU A 229 8.77 4.78 5.51
C LEU A 229 10.14 4.88 6.18
N SER A 230 10.88 5.95 5.91
CA SER A 230 12.20 6.18 6.51
C SER A 230 12.11 6.40 8.02
N THR A 231 11.06 7.09 8.50
CA THR A 231 10.81 7.31 9.94
C THR A 231 10.48 6.00 10.65
N HIS A 232 9.68 5.13 10.04
CA HIS A 232 9.38 3.78 10.53
C HIS A 232 10.65 2.95 10.66
N LYS A 233 11.43 2.83 9.57
CA LYS A 233 12.69 2.07 9.55
C LYS A 233 13.68 2.53 10.63
N GLN A 234 13.79 3.84 10.83
CA GLN A 234 14.61 4.40 11.90
C GLN A 234 14.09 4.02 13.29
N SER A 235 12.77 4.07 13.52
CA SER A 235 12.16 3.70 14.80
C SER A 235 12.35 2.22 15.12
N VAL A 236 12.20 1.33 14.13
CA VAL A 236 12.50 -0.11 14.28
C VAL A 236 13.93 -0.30 14.74
N HIS A 237 14.90 0.28 14.02
CA HIS A 237 16.32 0.20 14.37
C HIS A 237 16.62 0.77 15.77
N LEU A 238 15.94 1.83 16.20
CA LEU A 238 16.13 2.39 17.55
C LEU A 238 15.76 1.42 18.68
N LEU A 239 14.83 0.49 18.41
CA LEU A 239 14.29 -0.46 19.36
C LEU A 239 14.90 -1.87 19.24
N ASP A 240 15.69 -2.16 18.19
CA ASP A 240 16.15 -3.52 17.88
C ASP A 240 16.91 -4.17 19.04
N ASP A 241 17.88 -3.44 19.61
CA ASP A 241 18.74 -3.95 20.70
C ASP A 241 18.05 -3.98 22.07
N LEU A 242 16.84 -3.43 22.20
CA LEU A 242 16.15 -3.40 23.48
C LEU A 242 15.42 -4.74 23.72
N PRO A 243 15.66 -5.40 24.88
CA PRO A 243 15.05 -6.69 25.19
C PRO A 243 13.56 -6.52 25.48
N LEU A 244 12.83 -7.62 25.29
CA LEU A 244 11.45 -7.77 25.76
C LEU A 244 11.31 -9.16 26.39
N GLU A 245 10.79 -9.19 27.62
CA GLU A 245 10.57 -10.39 28.42
C GLU A 245 9.59 -11.32 27.70
N LYS A 246 9.98 -12.58 27.48
CA LYS A 246 9.21 -13.51 26.63
C LYS A 246 7.88 -13.91 27.24
N GLY A 247 7.73 -13.79 28.57
CA GLY A 247 6.52 -14.11 29.29
C GLY A 247 5.31 -13.26 28.88
N ILE A 248 5.53 -12.09 28.27
CA ILE A 248 4.46 -11.24 27.69
C ILE A 248 3.63 -11.97 26.63
N VAL A 249 4.18 -13.01 25.98
CA VAL A 249 3.43 -13.90 25.08
C VAL A 249 2.26 -14.57 25.83
N GLY A 250 2.48 -15.01 27.06
CA GLY A 250 1.46 -15.61 27.92
C GLY A 250 0.34 -14.65 28.26
N VAL A 251 0.69 -13.37 28.48
CA VAL A 251 -0.29 -12.30 28.71
C VAL A 251 -1.18 -12.12 27.48
N ILE A 252 -0.57 -11.90 26.31
CA ILE A 252 -1.32 -11.64 25.07
C ILE A 252 -2.23 -12.82 24.71
N ARG A 253 -1.75 -14.07 24.87
CA ARG A 253 -2.57 -15.27 24.64
C ARG A 253 -3.78 -15.37 25.56
N LYS A 254 -3.67 -14.90 26.81
CA LYS A 254 -4.80 -14.86 27.74
C LYS A 254 -5.77 -13.74 27.38
N VAL A 255 -5.27 -12.56 27.01
CA VAL A 255 -6.10 -11.45 26.52
C VAL A 255 -6.92 -11.87 25.30
N LYS A 256 -6.31 -12.58 24.35
CA LYS A 256 -6.98 -13.12 23.16
C LYS A 256 -8.13 -14.08 23.47
N LYS A 257 -8.12 -14.74 24.64
CA LYS A 257 -9.15 -15.69 25.06
C LYS A 257 -10.29 -15.04 25.86
N LEU A 258 -10.18 -13.75 26.20
CA LEU A 258 -11.25 -13.04 26.89
C LEU A 258 -12.44 -12.90 25.96
N GLY A 259 -13.62 -13.35 26.42
CA GLY A 259 -14.88 -13.16 25.73
C GLY A 259 -15.67 -12.01 26.33
N GLU A 260 -16.88 -11.79 25.81
CA GLU A 260 -17.78 -10.75 26.28
C GLU A 260 -18.09 -10.88 27.79
N LYS A 261 -18.29 -12.11 28.29
CA LYS A 261 -18.68 -12.34 29.69
C LYS A 261 -17.60 -11.94 30.69
N GLU A 262 -16.33 -12.09 30.32
CA GLU A 262 -15.18 -11.71 31.13
C GLU A 262 -14.93 -10.19 31.10
N LEU A 263 -15.44 -9.49 30.08
CA LEU A 263 -15.26 -8.06 29.86
C LEU A 263 -16.48 -7.22 30.28
N VAL A 264 -17.66 -7.83 30.40
CA VAL A 264 -18.90 -7.18 30.84
C VAL A 264 -18.93 -7.04 32.37
N GLY A 265 -19.23 -5.84 32.85
CA GLY A 265 -19.35 -5.53 34.29
C GLY A 265 -18.10 -4.91 34.91
N THR A 266 -16.97 -4.90 34.19
CA THR A 266 -15.73 -4.22 34.59
C THR A 266 -15.69 -2.80 34.05
N SER A 267 -16.59 -1.92 34.51
CA SER A 267 -16.51 -0.50 34.14
C SER A 267 -15.29 0.14 34.81
N PHE A 268 -14.21 0.33 34.05
CA PHE A 268 -13.02 1.04 34.50
C PHE A 268 -13.03 2.48 33.97
N ASP A 269 -12.93 3.45 34.87
CA ASP A 269 -12.80 4.87 34.53
C ASP A 269 -11.31 5.24 34.36
N PRO A 270 -10.83 5.50 33.13
CA PRO A 270 -9.42 5.79 32.88
C PRO A 270 -9.07 7.21 33.34
N LYS A 271 -8.34 7.31 34.45
CA LYS A 271 -7.98 8.61 35.06
C LYS A 271 -6.80 9.29 34.39
N GLU A 272 -5.89 8.50 33.82
CA GLU A 272 -4.58 8.98 33.36
C GLU A 272 -4.58 9.34 31.87
N ILE A 273 -5.48 8.77 31.07
CA ILE A 273 -5.48 8.94 29.61
C ILE A 273 -5.68 10.41 29.22
N LYS A 274 -6.65 11.08 29.84
CA LYS A 274 -6.92 12.52 29.60
C LYS A 274 -5.75 13.42 29.96
N GLN A 275 -4.84 12.95 30.82
CA GLN A 275 -3.67 13.70 31.23
C GLN A 275 -2.49 13.49 30.27
N LYS A 276 -2.51 12.46 29.42
CA LYS A 276 -1.38 12.06 28.56
C LYS A 276 -1.63 12.26 27.07
N LEU A 277 -2.88 12.05 26.66
CA LEU A 277 -3.35 12.17 25.29
C LEU A 277 -4.34 13.33 25.23
N SER A 278 -4.06 14.32 24.40
CA SER A 278 -4.96 15.44 24.21
C SER A 278 -5.97 15.10 23.11
N PRO A 279 -7.29 15.08 23.39
CA PRO A 279 -8.29 14.86 22.34
C PRO A 279 -8.21 15.90 21.21
N SER A 280 -7.68 17.11 21.46
CA SER A 280 -7.53 18.14 20.43
C SER A 280 -6.39 17.88 19.44
N GLN A 281 -5.41 17.03 19.80
CA GLN A 281 -4.24 16.72 18.98
C GLN A 281 -4.23 15.26 18.51
N ASP A 282 -4.70 14.35 19.35
CA ASP A 282 -4.51 12.90 19.23
C ASP A 282 -5.85 12.14 19.26
N MET A 283 -6.96 12.73 18.75
CA MET A 283 -8.32 12.20 18.94
C MET A 283 -8.46 10.71 18.62
N ALA A 284 -7.94 10.26 17.47
CA ALA A 284 -8.03 8.86 17.05
C ALA A 284 -7.30 7.91 18.02
N LEU A 285 -6.07 8.28 18.42
CA LEU A 285 -5.29 7.53 19.40
C LEU A 285 -5.96 7.56 20.78
N TYR A 286 -6.49 8.70 21.19
CA TYR A 286 -7.23 8.86 22.45
C TYR A 286 -8.44 7.92 22.48
N ILE A 287 -9.28 7.90 21.43
CA ILE A 287 -10.45 7.01 21.36
C ILE A 287 -10.01 5.55 21.47
N ALA A 288 -9.01 5.13 20.69
CA ALA A 288 -8.54 3.75 20.67
C ALA A 288 -8.01 3.30 22.04
N VAL A 289 -7.06 4.06 22.61
CA VAL A 289 -6.44 3.75 23.91
C VAL A 289 -7.50 3.79 25.02
N ASN A 290 -8.39 4.78 25.03
CA ASN A 290 -9.44 4.89 26.03
C ASN A 290 -10.42 3.71 25.96
N SER A 291 -10.84 3.31 24.76
CA SER A 291 -11.71 2.14 24.57
C SER A 291 -11.04 0.85 25.06
N TYR A 292 -9.77 0.63 24.70
CA TYR A 292 -9.04 -0.55 25.15
C TYR A 292 -8.81 -0.57 26.66
N VAL A 293 -8.46 0.56 27.27
CA VAL A 293 -8.24 0.65 28.72
C VAL A 293 -9.55 0.44 29.48
N THR A 294 -10.64 1.13 29.11
CA THR A 294 -11.94 0.96 29.76
C THR A 294 -12.42 -0.49 29.73
N THR A 295 -12.14 -1.20 28.62
CA THR A 295 -12.63 -2.57 28.41
C THR A 295 -11.71 -3.64 29.03
N TYR A 296 -10.39 -3.54 28.81
CA TYR A 296 -9.46 -4.63 29.10
C TYR A 296 -8.58 -4.42 30.32
N TYR A 297 -8.44 -3.19 30.83
CA TYR A 297 -7.44 -2.89 31.88
C TYR A 297 -7.58 -3.77 33.14
N PRO A 298 -8.78 -3.97 33.73
CA PRO A 298 -8.92 -4.79 34.93
C PRO A 298 -8.47 -6.24 34.70
N GLN A 299 -8.87 -6.82 33.57
CA GLN A 299 -8.53 -8.21 33.21
C GLN A 299 -7.04 -8.36 32.91
N ILE A 300 -6.44 -7.42 32.18
CA ILE A 300 -5.00 -7.43 31.91
C ILE A 300 -4.20 -7.32 33.20
N LYS A 301 -4.61 -6.42 34.11
CA LYS A 301 -3.98 -6.29 35.43
C LYS A 301 -4.00 -7.61 36.20
N GLU A 302 -5.16 -8.27 36.23
CA GLU A 302 -5.31 -9.57 36.90
C GLU A 302 -4.43 -10.65 36.24
N ILE A 303 -4.40 -10.70 34.89
CA ILE A 303 -3.57 -11.62 34.14
C ILE A 303 -2.08 -11.41 34.46
N MET A 304 -1.60 -10.17 34.43
CA MET A 304 -0.22 -9.80 34.76
C MET A 304 0.13 -10.25 36.18
N MET A 305 -0.65 -9.84 37.19
CA MET A 305 -0.43 -10.21 38.58
C MET A 305 -0.44 -11.72 38.82
N ASN A 306 -1.33 -12.46 38.15
CA ASN A 306 -1.43 -13.90 38.30
C ASN A 306 -0.30 -14.66 37.61
N LEU A 307 0.28 -14.12 36.54
CA LEU A 307 1.45 -14.71 35.89
C LEU A 307 2.72 -14.42 36.70
N ASP A 308 2.85 -13.20 37.19
CA ASP A 308 3.97 -12.73 38.01
C ASP A 308 4.08 -13.54 39.32
N LYS A 309 2.96 -13.72 40.04
CA LYS A 309 2.90 -14.58 41.24
C LYS A 309 3.29 -16.04 40.98
N ARG A 310 3.17 -16.52 39.74
CA ARG A 310 3.56 -17.88 39.34
C ARG A 310 4.98 -17.95 38.79
N GLY A 311 5.70 -16.82 38.73
CA GLY A 311 7.04 -16.72 38.14
C GLY A 311 7.05 -16.99 36.64
N GLU A 312 5.91 -16.84 35.96
CA GLU A 312 5.81 -17.01 34.49
C GLU A 312 6.23 -15.74 33.73
N ILE A 313 6.14 -14.58 34.38
CA ILE A 313 6.63 -13.29 33.92
C ILE A 313 7.34 -12.59 35.09
N ASP A 314 8.14 -11.58 34.78
CA ASP A 314 8.61 -10.56 35.71
C ASP A 314 7.92 -9.24 35.34
N TYR A 315 6.89 -8.88 36.10
CA TYR A 315 6.06 -7.73 35.77
C TYR A 315 6.86 -6.41 35.79
N ASP A 316 7.79 -6.27 36.74
CA ASP A 316 8.62 -5.07 36.88
C ASP A 316 9.61 -4.98 35.70
N GLU A 317 10.20 -6.10 35.28
CA GLU A 317 11.07 -6.16 34.09
C GLU A 317 10.32 -5.75 32.82
N ILE A 318 9.08 -6.22 32.63
CA ILE A 318 8.26 -5.80 31.49
C ILE A 318 8.00 -4.30 31.52
N GLN A 319 7.63 -3.74 32.68
CA GLN A 319 7.39 -2.30 32.82
C GLN A 319 8.62 -1.49 32.41
N ASP A 320 9.79 -1.86 32.94
CA ASP A 320 11.06 -1.19 32.65
C ASP A 320 11.42 -1.25 31.15
N GLN A 321 11.20 -2.39 30.50
CA GLN A 321 11.48 -2.56 29.08
C GLN A 321 10.52 -1.76 28.19
N ILE A 322 9.21 -1.77 28.48
CA ILE A 322 8.24 -0.96 27.75
C ILE A 322 8.53 0.54 27.93
N HIS A 323 8.86 0.96 29.16
CA HIS A 323 9.24 2.32 29.45
C HIS A 323 10.55 2.73 28.75
N ALA A 324 11.51 1.82 28.63
CA ALA A 324 12.73 2.03 27.86
C ALA A 324 12.45 2.24 26.36
N PHE A 325 11.50 1.50 25.77
CA PHE A 325 11.06 1.72 24.39
C PHE A 325 10.49 3.13 24.22
N TYR A 326 9.59 3.53 25.12
CA TYR A 326 9.01 4.88 25.15
C TYR A 326 10.09 5.97 25.23
N LYS A 327 11.01 5.88 26.20
CA LYS A 327 12.10 6.84 26.38
C LYS A 327 12.98 6.95 25.13
N ARG A 328 13.27 5.83 24.47
CA ARG A 328 14.09 5.81 23.25
C ARG A 328 13.40 6.54 22.09
N LEU A 329 12.12 6.30 21.88
CA LEU A 329 11.32 6.95 20.81
C LEU A 329 11.09 8.43 21.11
N LYS A 330 10.81 8.78 22.37
CA LYS A 330 10.69 10.18 22.80
C LYS A 330 11.99 10.96 22.56
N LYS A 331 13.15 10.37 22.89
CA LYS A 331 14.46 11.00 22.64
C LYS A 331 14.71 11.25 21.14
N ALA A 332 14.13 10.42 20.28
CA ALA A 332 14.15 10.59 18.83
C ALA A 332 13.03 11.50 18.28
N ASN A 333 12.31 12.23 19.16
CA ASN A 333 11.23 13.14 18.83
C ASN A 333 10.09 12.52 18.00
N LYS A 334 9.81 11.22 18.22
CA LYS A 334 8.68 10.55 17.58
C LYS A 334 7.36 11.08 18.15
N SER A 335 6.35 11.23 17.29
CA SER A 335 5.00 11.62 17.70
C SER A 335 4.39 10.55 18.62
N ARG A 336 3.28 10.90 19.29
CA ARG A 336 2.59 9.94 20.16
C ARG A 336 2.04 8.73 19.38
N LEU A 337 1.48 8.96 18.20
CA LEU A 337 0.97 7.91 17.33
C LEU A 337 2.09 6.98 16.85
N GLU A 338 3.20 7.54 16.36
CA GLU A 338 4.38 6.74 15.99
C GLU A 338 4.89 5.96 17.20
N THR A 339 5.03 6.61 18.35
CA THR A 339 5.50 5.96 19.57
C THR A 339 4.63 4.76 19.95
N PHE A 340 3.31 4.92 19.92
CA PHE A 340 2.36 3.85 20.22
C PHE A 340 2.49 2.68 19.22
N ASN A 341 2.47 2.98 17.92
CA ASN A 341 2.55 1.97 16.86
C ASN A 341 3.88 1.22 16.88
N GLU A 342 5.00 1.91 17.13
CA GLU A 342 6.33 1.28 17.15
C GLU A 342 6.54 0.36 18.36
N ILE A 343 6.00 0.73 19.53
CA ILE A 343 6.00 -0.14 20.70
C ILE A 343 5.14 -1.38 20.41
N ALA A 344 3.92 -1.20 19.89
CA ALA A 344 3.06 -2.32 19.52
C ALA A 344 3.71 -3.22 18.46
N GLY A 345 4.37 -2.62 17.47
CA GLY A 345 5.13 -3.32 16.42
C GLY A 345 6.33 -4.08 16.98
N LYS A 346 7.06 -3.54 17.95
CA LYS A 346 8.15 -4.26 18.64
C LYS A 346 7.61 -5.48 19.39
N ILE A 347 6.50 -5.32 20.13
CA ILE A 347 5.84 -6.45 20.81
C ILE A 347 5.38 -7.49 19.78
N HIS A 348 4.75 -7.08 18.69
CA HIS A 348 4.32 -7.97 17.60
C HIS A 348 5.50 -8.78 17.04
N ARG A 349 6.60 -8.12 16.66
CA ARG A 349 7.79 -8.78 16.08
C ARG A 349 8.43 -9.79 17.03
N VAL A 350 8.47 -9.49 18.34
CA VAL A 350 9.08 -10.39 19.34
C VAL A 350 8.15 -11.56 19.70
N THR A 351 6.84 -11.31 19.77
CA THR A 351 5.86 -12.27 20.32
C THR A 351 5.12 -13.07 19.25
N LEU A 352 5.15 -12.60 18.00
CA LEU A 352 4.38 -13.11 16.85
C LEU A 352 2.86 -13.20 17.15
N GLN A 353 2.34 -12.28 17.98
CA GLN A 353 0.92 -12.18 18.29
C GLN A 353 0.26 -11.08 17.45
N ASP A 354 -1.06 -11.15 17.23
CA ASP A 354 -1.75 -10.18 16.38
C ASP A 354 -1.56 -8.73 16.89
N GLU A 355 -1.33 -7.80 15.95
CA GLU A 355 -1.02 -6.40 16.27
C GLU A 355 -2.11 -5.74 17.13
N LEU A 356 -3.39 -6.08 16.88
CA LEU A 356 -4.51 -5.60 17.67
C LEU A 356 -4.33 -5.90 19.18
N TYR A 357 -3.96 -7.12 19.54
CA TYR A 357 -3.76 -7.47 20.95
C TYR A 357 -2.49 -6.85 21.53
N CYS A 358 -1.47 -6.63 20.70
CA CYS A 358 -0.28 -5.87 21.10
C CYS A 358 -0.66 -4.43 21.45
N GLN A 359 -1.49 -3.77 20.63
CA GLN A 359 -2.01 -2.42 20.91
C GLN A 359 -2.86 -2.36 22.19
N ILE A 360 -3.67 -3.39 22.46
CA ILE A 360 -4.44 -3.50 23.71
C ILE A 360 -3.48 -3.56 24.91
N VAL A 361 -2.41 -4.37 24.83
CA VAL A 361 -1.38 -4.45 25.89
C VAL A 361 -0.60 -3.14 26.04
N VAL A 362 -0.23 -2.45 24.95
CA VAL A 362 0.42 -1.14 25.05
C VAL A 362 -0.52 -0.12 25.72
N SER A 363 -1.82 -0.19 25.44
CA SER A 363 -2.81 0.69 26.06
C SER A 363 -2.89 0.50 27.58
N TYR A 364 -2.73 -0.74 28.08
CA TYR A 364 -2.55 -1.00 29.51
C TYR A 364 -1.34 -0.23 30.07
N PHE A 365 -0.20 -0.24 29.38
CA PHE A 365 1.01 0.48 29.81
C PHE A 365 0.93 2.01 29.69
N VAL A 366 0.07 2.53 28.82
CA VAL A 366 -0.27 3.97 28.83
C VAL A 366 -0.98 4.32 30.14
N GLN A 367 -1.94 3.51 30.56
CA GLN A 367 -2.68 3.72 31.81
C GLN A 367 -1.86 3.42 33.07
N SER A 368 -0.92 2.47 33.03
CA SER A 368 -0.05 2.14 34.17
C SER A 368 1.16 3.07 34.35
N CYS A 369 1.28 4.08 33.48
CA CYS A 369 2.33 5.09 33.49
C CYS A 369 3.71 4.76 32.94
N GLU A 370 3.81 3.70 32.14
CA GLU A 370 5.06 3.38 31.44
C GLU A 370 5.17 4.05 30.07
N VAL A 371 4.03 4.40 29.44
CA VAL A 371 4.00 5.07 28.13
C VAL A 371 3.33 6.45 28.27
N PHE A 372 3.98 7.45 27.66
CA PHE A 372 3.64 8.88 27.70
C PHE A 372 3.73 9.54 29.09
N ASP A 373 4.37 10.71 29.10
CA ASP A 373 4.33 11.61 30.24
C ASP A 373 3.02 12.39 30.27
N ALA A 374 2.66 12.92 31.44
CA ALA A 374 1.57 13.88 31.56
C ALA A 374 1.85 15.13 30.69
N ILE A 375 0.81 15.67 30.07
CA ILE A 375 0.85 16.90 29.30
C ILE A 375 1.21 18.03 30.27
N THR A 376 2.37 18.66 30.06
CA THR A 376 2.75 19.88 30.77
C THR A 376 1.78 21.00 30.41
N LYS A 377 1.14 21.59 31.43
CA LYS A 377 0.22 22.72 31.27
C LYS A 377 0.91 23.99 30.81
#